data_AF-A0A1F8H8G9-F1
#
_entry.id   AF-A0A1F8H8G9-F1
#
_cell.length_a   1.000
_cell.length_b   1.000
_cell.length_c   1.000
_cell.angle_alpha   90.00
_cell.angle_beta   90.00
_cell.angle_gamma   90.00
#
_symmetry.space_group_name_H-M   'P 1'
#
loop_
_entity.id
_entity.type
_entity.pdbx_description
1 polymer ?
#
loop_
_entity_poly.entity_id
_entity_poly.type
_entity_poly.pdbx_seq_one_letter_code
_entity_poly.pdbx_strand_id
1 'polypeptide(L)'
;MSKILYSLKSLKGLLKKEKPSQVIIVTSAKLASKLGWAIKEIGLSKKDLILIPDGEIAKEWEQMQTLLNKFIERGLDRKSIVIALGGGPIGDVVGFASAIYLRGIKYIQVPTTLLAQVDSAHGGKTGINFLHYKNPD
;
A
#
# COMPACT_ATOMS: atom_id res chain seq x y z
N MET A 1 1.47 -5.51 15.36
CA MET A 1 1.88 -4.66 14.22
C MET A 1 1.05 -3.36 14.33
N SER A 2 1.62 -2.26 14.84
CA SER A 2 0.84 -1.04 15.15
C SER A 2 0.55 -0.23 13.88
N LYS A 3 -0.73 -0.03 13.53
CA LYS A 3 -1.16 0.86 12.44
C LYS A 3 -1.65 2.18 13.04
N ILE A 4 -1.02 3.28 12.67
CA ILE A 4 -1.42 4.64 13.05
C ILE A 4 -1.97 5.32 11.80
N LEU A 5 -3.18 5.87 11.89
CA LEU A 5 -3.72 6.81 10.91
C LEU A 5 -2.88 8.10 10.97
N TYR A 6 -2.00 8.33 10.01
CA TYR A 6 -1.15 9.51 9.98
C TYR A 6 -1.73 10.61 9.09
N SER A 7 -1.69 11.86 9.56
CA SER A 7 -1.74 13.02 8.65
C SER A 7 -0.53 12.98 7.71
N LEU A 8 -0.63 13.56 6.50
CA LEU A 8 0.49 13.60 5.53
C LEU A 8 1.77 14.21 6.15
N LYS A 9 1.62 15.22 7.00
CA LYS A 9 2.73 15.84 7.75
C LYS A 9 3.36 14.88 8.75
N SER A 10 2.54 14.13 9.48
CA SER A 10 3.02 13.13 10.44
C SER A 10 3.73 11.97 9.74
N LEU A 11 3.24 11.57 8.56
CA LEU A 11 3.86 10.51 7.75
C LEU A 11 5.27 10.89 7.29
N LYS A 12 5.46 12.13 6.83
CA LYS A 12 6.80 12.64 6.47
C LYS A 12 7.78 12.60 7.65
N GLY A 13 7.31 13.00 8.85
CA GLY A 13 8.11 12.93 10.07
C GLY A 13 8.49 11.50 10.45
N LEU A 14 7.56 10.57 10.33
CA LEU A 14 7.79 9.15 10.59
C LEU A 14 8.86 8.58 9.65
N LEU A 15 8.75 8.83 8.34
CA LEU A 15 9.72 8.33 7.36
C LEU A 15 11.14 8.85 7.64
N LYS A 16 11.27 10.12 8.04
CA LYS A 16 12.56 10.69 8.46
C LYS A 16 13.14 10.02 9.70
N LYS A 17 12.29 9.63 10.66
CA LYS A 17 12.69 8.96 11.89
C LYS A 17 13.11 7.51 11.65
N GLU A 18 12.33 6.77 10.87
CA GLU A 18 12.55 5.35 10.58
C GLU A 18 13.78 5.12 9.68
N LYS A 19 14.17 6.11 8.87
CA LYS A 19 15.28 6.02 7.90
C LYS A 19 15.24 4.73 7.08
N PRO A 20 14.13 4.47 6.37
CA PRO A 20 14.03 3.28 5.53
C PRO A 20 15.06 3.34 4.39
N SER A 21 15.52 2.17 3.96
CA SER A 21 16.40 2.00 2.79
C SER A 21 15.71 2.50 1.52
N GLN A 22 14.41 2.22 1.37
CA GLN A 22 13.58 2.67 0.28
C GLN A 22 12.12 2.85 0.72
N VAL A 23 11.42 3.80 0.11
CA VAL A 23 9.97 3.99 0.31
C VAL A 23 9.28 3.92 -1.04
N ILE A 24 8.28 3.05 -1.15
CA ILE A 24 7.47 2.89 -2.36
C ILE A 24 6.01 3.17 -2.03
N ILE A 25 5.30 3.85 -2.93
CA ILE A 25 3.85 4.03 -2.84
C ILE A 25 3.19 3.12 -3.87
N VAL A 26 2.22 2.33 -3.43
CA VAL A 26 1.35 1.55 -4.30
C VAL A 26 -0.02 2.22 -4.36
N THR A 27 -0.48 2.52 -5.58
CA THR A 27 -1.75 3.22 -5.81
C THR A 27 -2.29 2.96 -7.23
N SER A 28 -3.48 3.47 -7.55
CA SER A 28 -4.01 3.44 -8.92
C SER A 28 -3.61 4.69 -9.73
N ALA A 29 -3.56 4.57 -11.06
CA ALA A 29 -3.24 5.70 -11.94
C ALA A 29 -4.20 6.90 -11.75
N LYS A 30 -5.47 6.61 -11.50
CA LYS A 30 -6.52 7.59 -11.21
C LYS A 30 -6.23 8.35 -9.92
N LEU A 31 -5.85 7.64 -8.85
CA LEU A 31 -5.53 8.25 -7.56
C LEU A 31 -4.19 8.99 -7.61
N ALA A 32 -3.16 8.44 -8.25
CA ALA A 32 -1.87 9.10 -8.42
C ALA A 32 -2.01 10.48 -9.09
N SER A 33 -2.88 10.57 -10.10
CA SER A 33 -3.15 11.83 -10.81
C SER A 33 -3.85 12.85 -9.89
N LYS A 34 -4.84 12.42 -9.10
CA LYS A 34 -5.60 13.29 -8.19
C LYS A 34 -4.82 13.71 -6.94
N LEU A 35 -3.99 12.82 -6.41
CA LEU A 35 -3.28 12.97 -5.14
C LEU A 35 -1.78 13.26 -5.32
N GLY A 36 -1.38 13.71 -6.51
CA GLY A 36 0.02 14.09 -6.80
C GLY A 36 0.58 15.13 -5.81
N TRP A 37 -0.27 16.01 -5.29
CA TRP A 37 0.10 16.98 -4.26
C TRP A 37 0.49 16.29 -2.93
N ALA A 38 -0.25 15.28 -2.51
CA ALA A 38 0.00 14.55 -1.27
C ALA A 38 1.29 13.72 -1.36
N ILE A 39 1.56 13.11 -2.52
CA ILE A 39 2.80 12.39 -2.81
C ILE A 39 4.01 13.33 -2.65
N LYS A 40 3.92 14.55 -3.21
CA LYS A 40 4.96 15.58 -3.07
C LYS A 40 5.11 16.05 -1.63
N GLU A 41 4.01 16.21 -0.88
CA GLU A 41 4.05 16.67 0.51
C GLU A 41 4.82 15.69 1.42
N ILE A 42 4.61 14.39 1.22
CA ILE A 42 5.37 13.31 1.89
C ILE A 42 6.86 13.31 1.49
N GLY A 43 7.22 13.97 0.39
CA GLY A 43 8.59 14.06 -0.12
C GLY A 43 8.94 12.96 -1.11
N LEU A 44 7.93 12.37 -1.75
CA LEU A 44 8.08 11.30 -2.75
C LEU A 44 7.70 11.82 -4.15
N SER A 45 8.00 11.02 -5.16
CA SER A 45 7.89 11.41 -6.56
C SER A 45 7.36 10.27 -7.44
N LYS A 46 7.17 10.54 -8.74
CA LYS A 46 6.64 9.55 -9.69
C LYS A 46 7.49 8.26 -9.78
N LYS A 47 8.80 8.37 -9.57
CA LYS A 47 9.71 7.21 -9.61
C LYS A 47 9.45 6.23 -8.46
N ASP A 48 8.86 6.71 -7.37
CA ASP A 48 8.58 5.94 -6.16
C ASP A 48 7.21 5.26 -6.21
N LEU A 49 6.49 5.39 -7.34
CA LEU A 49 5.17 4.81 -7.54
C LEU A 49 5.25 3.42 -8.17
N ILE A 50 4.44 2.52 -7.63
CA ILE A 50 3.98 1.31 -8.29
C ILE A 50 2.48 1.47 -8.54
N LEU A 51 2.09 1.38 -9.82
CA LEU A 51 0.70 1.45 -10.21
C LEU A 51 0.08 0.05 -10.30
N ILE A 52 -1.11 -0.09 -9.72
CA ILE A 52 -2.00 -1.26 -9.85
C ILE A 52 -3.39 -0.81 -10.31
N PRO A 53 -4.24 -1.71 -10.83
CA PRO A 53 -5.63 -1.39 -11.15
C PRO A 53 -6.40 -0.83 -9.94
N ASP A 54 -7.44 -0.05 -10.21
CA ASP A 54 -8.35 0.45 -9.17
C ASP A 54 -9.49 -0.55 -8.92
N GLY A 55 -10.13 -0.47 -7.75
CA GLY A 55 -11.28 -1.31 -7.40
C GLY A 55 -10.94 -2.77 -7.08
N GLU A 56 -11.93 -3.66 -7.16
CA GLU A 56 -11.81 -5.08 -6.78
C GLU A 56 -10.88 -5.89 -7.69
N ILE A 57 -10.64 -5.45 -8.92
CA ILE A 57 -9.68 -6.07 -9.86
C ILE A 57 -8.27 -6.07 -9.24
N ALA A 58 -7.95 -5.07 -8.39
CA ALA A 58 -6.68 -5.05 -7.66
C ALA A 58 -6.45 -6.32 -6.82
N LYS A 59 -7.53 -7.00 -6.39
CA LYS A 59 -7.52 -8.16 -5.51
C LYS A 59 -7.37 -9.50 -6.23
N GLU A 60 -7.22 -9.49 -7.55
CA GLU A 60 -6.94 -10.69 -8.34
C GLU A 60 -5.50 -11.18 -8.07
N TRP A 61 -5.31 -12.50 -8.15
CA TRP A 61 -4.01 -13.13 -7.88
C TRP A 61 -2.93 -12.66 -8.85
N GLU A 62 -3.29 -12.41 -10.10
CA GLU A 62 -2.40 -11.91 -11.15
C GLU A 62 -1.84 -10.52 -10.78
N GLN A 63 -2.67 -9.67 -10.17
CA GLN A 63 -2.23 -8.34 -9.71
C GLN A 63 -1.30 -8.45 -8.49
N MET A 64 -1.58 -9.41 -7.61
CA MET A 64 -0.71 -9.74 -6.49
C MET A 64 0.67 -10.21 -6.97
N GLN A 65 0.73 -11.15 -7.92
CA GLN A 65 2.00 -11.61 -8.52
C GLN A 65 2.76 -10.46 -9.18
N THR A 66 2.07 -9.62 -9.95
CA THR A 66 2.64 -8.43 -10.58
C THR A 66 3.23 -7.48 -9.54
N LEU A 67 2.53 -7.27 -8.41
CA LEU A 67 3.01 -6.40 -7.34
C LEU A 67 4.28 -6.95 -6.68
N LEU A 68 4.32 -8.26 -6.39
CA LEU A 68 5.51 -8.91 -5.81
C LEU A 68 6.70 -8.86 -6.76
N ASN A 69 6.50 -9.09 -8.06
CA ASN A 69 7.56 -8.97 -9.06
C ASN A 69 8.13 -7.56 -9.06
N LYS A 70 7.28 -6.53 -9.02
CA LYS A 70 7.75 -5.13 -8.90
C LYS A 70 8.51 -4.88 -7.60
N PHE A 71 8.15 -5.53 -6.49
CA PHE A 71 8.94 -5.41 -5.25
C PHE A 71 10.36 -5.99 -5.43
N ILE A 72 10.48 -7.12 -6.13
CA ILE A 72 11.78 -7.75 -6.46
C ILE A 72 12.58 -6.85 -7.40
N GLU A 73 11.98 -6.40 -8.51
CA GLU A 73 12.64 -5.54 -9.51
C GLU A 73 13.14 -4.22 -8.89
N ARG A 74 12.39 -3.66 -7.94
CA ARG A 74 12.78 -2.45 -7.20
C ARG A 74 13.77 -2.72 -6.07
N GLY A 75 14.14 -3.98 -5.84
CA GLY A 75 15.12 -4.37 -4.82
C GLY A 75 14.67 -4.05 -3.40
N LEU A 76 13.39 -4.23 -3.07
CA LEU A 76 12.91 -3.99 -1.71
C LEU A 76 13.59 -4.96 -0.74
N ASP A 77 14.01 -4.43 0.40
CA ASP A 77 14.61 -5.18 1.48
C ASP A 77 13.74 -5.11 2.75
N ARG A 78 14.19 -5.73 3.85
CA ARG A 78 13.47 -5.72 5.13
C ARG A 78 13.36 -4.35 5.79
N LYS A 79 14.18 -3.37 5.37
CA LYS A 79 14.14 -1.98 5.88
C LYS A 79 13.30 -1.06 5.01
N SER A 80 12.82 -1.57 3.87
CA SER A 80 11.95 -0.83 2.97
C SER A 80 10.57 -0.65 3.59
N ILE A 81 9.90 0.45 3.22
CA ILE A 81 8.53 0.74 3.63
C ILE A 81 7.65 0.85 2.39
N VAL A 82 6.53 0.13 2.39
CA VAL A 82 5.51 0.23 1.35
C VAL A 82 4.32 1.04 1.87
N ILE A 83 3.88 2.03 1.10
CA ILE A 83 2.73 2.87 1.42
C ILE A 83 1.58 2.46 0.51
N ALA A 84 0.50 1.94 1.08
CA ALA A 84 -0.75 1.65 0.37
C ALA A 84 -1.60 2.93 0.33
N LEU A 85 -1.58 3.65 -0.79
CA LEU A 85 -2.37 4.87 -0.98
C LEU A 85 -3.63 4.55 -1.80
N GLY A 86 -4.76 4.38 -1.13
CA GLY A 86 -6.01 4.04 -1.80
C GLY A 86 -7.16 3.65 -0.89
N GLY A 87 -8.25 3.14 -1.47
CA GLY A 87 -9.36 2.55 -0.72
C GLY A 87 -9.03 1.13 -0.21
N GLY A 88 -10.05 0.44 0.29
CA GLY A 88 -9.95 -0.92 0.84
C GLY A 88 -9.20 -1.91 -0.07
N PRO A 89 -9.58 -2.07 -1.35
CA PRO A 89 -8.92 -3.04 -2.23
C PRO A 89 -7.40 -2.87 -2.38
N ILE A 90 -6.94 -1.63 -2.55
CA ILE A 90 -5.49 -1.32 -2.62
C ILE A 90 -4.83 -1.60 -1.26
N GLY A 91 -5.47 -1.18 -0.17
CA GLY A 91 -4.99 -1.43 1.20
C GLY A 91 -4.83 -2.91 1.53
N ASP A 92 -5.77 -3.74 1.09
CA ASP A 92 -5.80 -5.18 1.32
C ASP A 92 -4.68 -5.89 0.57
N VAL A 93 -4.58 -5.65 -0.74
CA VAL A 93 -3.59 -6.29 -1.62
C VAL A 93 -2.18 -5.92 -1.23
N VAL A 94 -1.94 -4.64 -0.97
CA VAL A 94 -0.62 -4.16 -0.55
C VAL A 94 -0.28 -4.69 0.84
N GLY A 95 -1.25 -4.76 1.74
CA GLY A 95 -1.07 -5.34 3.07
C GLY A 95 -0.69 -6.81 2.99
N PHE A 96 -1.41 -7.59 2.19
CA PHE A 96 -1.13 -9.01 1.98
C PHE A 96 0.22 -9.21 1.30
N ALA A 97 0.53 -8.44 0.25
CA ALA A 97 1.83 -8.50 -0.45
C ALA A 97 2.98 -8.21 0.50
N SER A 98 2.83 -7.19 1.34
CA SER A 98 3.85 -6.81 2.32
C SER A 98 4.01 -7.87 3.41
N ALA A 99 2.95 -8.59 3.77
CA ALA A 99 3.02 -9.65 4.77
C ALA A 99 3.77 -10.88 4.26
N ILE A 100 3.58 -11.26 2.99
CA ILE A 100 4.25 -12.45 2.43
C ILE A 100 5.63 -12.15 1.86
N TYR A 101 5.87 -10.94 1.34
CA TYR A 101 7.15 -10.55 0.78
C TYR A 101 8.25 -10.54 1.85
N LEU A 102 9.34 -11.27 1.61
CA LEU A 102 10.43 -11.50 2.57
C LEU A 102 9.95 -12.00 3.96
N ARG A 103 8.81 -12.69 4.04
CA ARG A 103 8.15 -13.08 5.31
C ARG A 103 7.73 -11.88 6.17
N GLY A 104 7.46 -10.73 5.55
CA GLY A 104 6.99 -9.52 6.20
C GLY A 104 7.95 -8.36 6.02
N ILE A 105 7.47 -7.30 5.38
CA ILE A 105 8.08 -5.98 5.34
C ILE A 105 7.14 -4.92 5.93
N LYS A 106 7.70 -3.77 6.32
CA LYS A 106 6.91 -2.67 6.89
C LYS A 106 6.00 -2.08 5.82
N TYR A 107 4.74 -1.86 6.17
CA TYR A 107 3.82 -1.12 5.31
C TYR A 107 2.94 -0.16 6.10
N ILE A 108 2.45 0.87 5.42
CA ILE A 108 1.61 1.92 5.98
C ILE A 108 0.38 2.07 5.09
N GLN A 109 -0.81 2.07 5.68
CA GLN A 109 -2.05 2.34 4.95
C GLN A 109 -2.38 3.84 5.01
N VAL A 110 -2.65 4.42 3.85
CA VAL A 110 -3.15 5.79 3.69
C VAL A 110 -4.51 5.70 2.99
N PRO A 111 -5.59 5.47 3.77
CA PRO A 111 -6.92 5.22 3.22
C PRO A 111 -7.52 6.47 2.58
N THR A 112 -7.99 6.35 1.34
CA THR A 112 -8.59 7.47 0.56
C THR A 112 -10.11 7.42 0.49
N THR A 113 -10.75 6.37 1.00
CA THR A 113 -12.22 6.26 1.07
C THR A 113 -12.67 6.29 2.53
N LEU A 114 -13.84 6.90 2.80
CA LEU A 114 -14.42 6.94 4.15
C LEU A 114 -14.58 5.54 4.73
N LEU A 115 -15.13 4.60 3.94
CA LEU A 115 -15.26 3.21 4.36
C LEU A 115 -13.92 2.58 4.74
N ALA A 116 -12.85 2.83 3.98
CA ALA A 116 -11.53 2.33 4.35
C ALA A 116 -10.97 2.99 5.62
N GLN A 117 -11.34 4.25 5.90
CA GLN A 117 -10.94 4.94 7.13
C GLN A 117 -11.65 4.39 8.37
N VAL A 118 -12.93 4.00 8.26
CA VAL A 118 -13.74 3.53 9.40
C VAL A 118 -13.78 2.01 9.57
N ASP A 119 -13.62 1.23 8.50
CA ASP A 119 -13.80 -0.24 8.50
C ASP A 119 -12.49 -0.98 8.18
N SER A 120 -11.85 -0.67 7.05
CA SER A 120 -10.64 -1.39 6.60
C SER A 120 -9.34 -1.01 7.36
N ALA A 121 -9.26 0.21 7.91
CA ALA A 121 -8.07 0.70 8.61
C ALA A 121 -7.95 0.15 10.05
N HIS A 122 -9.05 -0.26 10.67
CA HIS A 122 -9.09 -0.68 12.07
C HIS A 122 -9.08 -2.22 12.26
N GLY A 123 -9.51 -3.00 11.27
CA GLY A 123 -9.70 -4.46 11.42
C GLY A 123 -8.49 -5.35 11.17
N GLY A 124 -7.40 -4.87 10.57
CA GLY A 124 -6.21 -5.69 10.27
C GLY A 124 -6.42 -6.83 9.25
N LYS A 125 -7.64 -7.06 8.78
CA LYS A 125 -7.97 -8.00 7.71
C LYS A 125 -7.32 -7.53 6.41
N THR A 126 -6.46 -8.36 5.84
CA THR A 126 -5.88 -8.18 4.49
C THR A 126 -6.20 -9.44 3.71
N GLY A 127 -6.77 -9.31 2.51
CA GLY A 127 -7.20 -10.46 1.74
C GLY A 127 -7.20 -10.18 0.25
N ILE A 128 -6.94 -11.22 -0.52
CA ILE A 128 -7.12 -11.25 -1.98
C ILE A 128 -8.35 -12.11 -2.29
N ASN A 129 -8.99 -11.85 -3.42
CA ASN A 129 -10.09 -12.69 -3.86
C ASN A 129 -9.50 -13.95 -4.52
N PHE A 130 -10.07 -15.12 -4.25
CA PHE A 130 -9.67 -16.38 -4.88
C PHE A 130 -10.89 -17.01 -5.56
N LEU A 131 -10.85 -17.10 -6.90
CA LEU A 131 -11.98 -17.57 -7.72
C LEU A 131 -13.29 -16.81 -7.40
N HIS A 132 -14.37 -17.51 -7.03
CA HIS A 132 -15.67 -16.92 -6.67
C HIS A 132 -15.77 -16.47 -5.20
N TYR A 133 -14.70 -16.61 -4.41
CA TYR A 133 -14.72 -16.27 -2.99
C TYR A 133 -14.08 -14.90 -2.75
N LYS A 134 -14.90 -13.98 -2.23
CA LYS A 134 -14.48 -12.65 -1.79
C LYS A 134 -14.03 -12.74 -0.33
N ASN A 135 -12.73 -12.52 -0.06
CA ASN A 135 -12.13 -12.59 1.28
C ASN A 135 -12.60 -13.84 2.08
N PRO A 136 -12.18 -15.06 1.71
CA PRO A 136 -12.45 -16.21 2.57
C PRO A 136 -11.76 -15.98 3.93
N ASP A 137 -12.57 -15.81 4.98
CA ASP A 137 -12.13 -15.79 6.39
C ASP A 137 -11.53 -17.15 6.78
#